data_AF-A0A9W4SRZ8-F1
#
_entry.id   AF-A0A9W4SRZ8-F1
#
_cell.length_a   1.000
_cell.length_b   1.000
_cell.length_c   1.000
_cell.angle_alpha   90.00
_cell.angle_beta   90.00
_cell.angle_gamma   90.00
#
_symmetry.space_group_name_H-M   'P 1'
#
loop_
_entity.id
_entity.type
_entity.pdbx_description
1 polymer ?
#
loop_
_entity_poly.entity_id
_entity_poly.type
_entity_poly.pdbx_seq_one_letter_code
_entity_poly.pdbx_strand_id
1 'polypeptide(L)' 'MSESLRELTTAGRIKMPSYETVVNWVNRSWNAIDIGLIQRSFKCCGISNKHDGTEDDWIFNYERLGQAKSEIA' A
#
# COMPACT_ATOMS: atom_id res chain seq x y z
N MET A 1 15.23 7.98 11.77
CA MET A 1 14.98 6.53 11.65
C MET A 1 16.07 5.83 12.45
N SER A 2 15.73 5.22 13.59
CA SER A 2 16.70 4.41 14.32
C SER A 2 17.02 3.19 13.47
N GLU A 3 18.29 3.07 13.07
CA GLU A 3 18.87 1.92 12.40
C GLU A 3 18.60 0.69 13.28
N SER A 4 17.55 -0.08 12.96
CA SER A 4 17.20 -1.26 13.73
C SER A 4 18.34 -2.25 13.61
N LEU A 5 19.05 -2.49 14.71
CA LEU A 5 20.15 -3.44 14.81
C LEU A 5 19.73 -4.78 14.20
N ARG A 6 20.22 -5.08 13.00
CA ARG A 6 19.91 -6.33 12.31
C ARG A 6 20.73 -7.42 12.99
N GLU A 7 20.08 -8.25 13.80
CA GLU A 7 20.73 -9.41 14.40
C GLU A 7 21.23 -10.34 13.29
N LEU A 8 22.48 -10.79 13.40
CA LEU A 8 23.06 -11.76 12.49
C LEU A 8 23.12 -13.13 13.17
N THR A 9 22.96 -14.18 12.38
CA THR A 9 23.25 -15.56 12.76
C THR A 9 24.76 -15.74 12.93
N THR A 10 25.19 -16.82 13.58
CA THR A 10 26.62 -17.17 13.72
C THR A 10 27.35 -17.29 12.37
N ALA A 11 26.62 -17.60 11.28
CA ALA A 11 27.13 -17.63 9.92
C ALA A 11 27.13 -16.26 9.20
N GLY A 12 26.85 -15.17 9.92
CA GLY A 12 26.84 -13.80 9.38
C GLY A 12 25.61 -13.42 8.55
N ARG A 13 24.58 -14.27 8.48
CA ARG A 13 23.32 -13.97 7.75
C ARG A 13 22.34 -13.20 8.64
N ILE A 14 21.55 -12.30 8.07
CA ILE A 14 20.47 -11.62 8.81
C ILE A 14 19.54 -12.66 9.42
N LYS A 15 19.30 -12.54 10.72
CA LYS A 15 18.42 -13.42 11.48
C LYS A 15 16.98 -13.18 11.06
N MET A 16 16.24 -14.27 10.92
CA MET A 16 14.81 -14.20 10.62
C MET A 16 14.08 -13.53 11.80
N PRO A 17 13.24 -12.52 11.54
CA PRO A 17 12.41 -11.94 12.58
C PRO A 17 11.43 -12.97 13.13
N SER A 18 11.03 -12.83 14.39
CA SER A 18 9.98 -13.68 14.96
C SER A 18 8.65 -13.47 14.23
N TYR A 19 7.77 -14.47 14.27
CA TYR A 19 6.41 -14.34 13.75
C TYR A 19 5.67 -13.14 14.37
N GLU A 20 5.81 -12.94 15.68
CA GLU A 20 5.23 -11.80 16.39
C GLU A 20 5.71 -10.46 15.81
N THR A 21 7.01 -10.35 15.49
CA THR A 21 7.57 -9.14 14.87
C THR A 21 6.93 -8.88 13.51
N VAL A 22 6.82 -9.91 12.67
CA VAL A 22 6.19 -9.81 11.34
C VAL A 22 4.73 -9.41 11.46
N VAL A 23 3.97 -10.03 12.36
CA VAL A 23 2.55 -9.71 12.59
C VAL A 23 2.39 -8.25 13.04
N ASN A 24 3.24 -7.79 13.95
CA ASN A 24 3.21 -6.39 14.39
C ASN A 24 3.52 -5.41 13.26
N TRP A 25 4.44 -5.73 12.36
CA TRP A 25 4.71 -4.88 11.17
C TRP A 25 3.52 -4.83 10.23
N VAL A 26 2.90 -5.97 9.93
CA VAL A 26 1.71 -6.02 9.07
C VAL A 26 0.57 -5.23 9.70
N ASN A 27 0.30 -5.45 11.00
CA ASN A 27 -0.77 -4.76 11.72
C ASN A 27 -0.55 -3.24 11.76
N ARG A 28 0.66 -2.80 12.11
CA ARG A 28 1.00 -1.36 12.12
C ARG A 28 0.90 -0.74 10.73
N SER A 29 1.39 -1.43 9.71
CA SER A 29 1.33 -0.94 8.34
C SER A 29 -0.11 -0.82 7.87
N TRP A 30 -0.93 -1.84 8.11
CA TRP A 30 -2.34 -1.84 7.76
C TRP A 30 -3.11 -0.69 8.42
N ASN A 31 -2.94 -0.49 9.73
CA ASN A 31 -3.60 0.59 10.46
C ASN A 31 -3.11 2.00 10.09
N ALA A 32 -1.94 2.11 9.47
CA ALA A 32 -1.41 3.39 8.99
C ALA A 32 -1.96 3.79 7.62
N ILE A 33 -2.67 2.89 6.91
CA ILE A 33 -3.23 3.18 5.59
C ILE A 33 -4.50 4.02 5.75
N ASP A 34 -4.57 5.12 5.00
CA ASP A 34 -5.77 5.95 4.90
C ASP A 34 -6.95 5.16 4.32
N ILE A 35 -8.11 5.20 4.99
CA ILE A 35 -9.34 4.52 4.55
C ILE A 35 -9.75 5.03 3.16
N GLY A 36 -9.59 6.32 2.90
CA GLY A 36 -9.88 6.91 1.59
C GLY A 36 -8.98 6.32 0.49
N LEU A 37 -7.71 6.04 0.78
CA LEU A 37 -6.79 5.39 -0.14
C LEU A 37 -7.22 3.95 -0.45
N ILE A 38 -7.65 3.20 0.56
CA ILE A 38 -8.19 1.84 0.38
C ILE A 38 -9.40 1.90 -0.55
N GLN A 39 -10.37 2.77 -0.28
CA GLN A 39 -11.57 2.94 -1.10
C GLN A 39 -11.24 3.31 -2.55
N ARG A 40 -10.30 4.25 -2.76
CA ARG A 40 -9.85 4.63 -4.12
C ARG A 40 -9.19 3.46 -4.85
N SER A 41 -8.43 2.61 -4.16
CA SER A 41 -7.79 1.45 -4.78
C SER A 41 -8.81 0.42 -5.28
N PHE A 42 -9.88 0.16 -4.53
CA PHE A 42 -10.96 -0.72 -4.97
C PHE A 42 -11.69 -0.19 -6.21
N LYS A 43 -11.98 1.12 -6.25
CA LYS A 43 -12.58 1.76 -7.44
C LYS A 43 -11.65 1.70 -8.65
N CYS A 44 -10.35 1.94 -8.45
CA CYS A 44 -9.32 1.79 -9.48
C CYS A 44 -9.30 0.40 -10.11
N CYS A 45 -9.50 -0.65 -9.32
CA CYS A 45 -9.57 -2.04 -9.78
C CYS A 45 -10.93 -2.45 -10.37
N GLY A 46 -11.86 -1.51 -10.60
CA GLY A 46 -13.17 -1.81 -11.17
C GLY A 46 -14.13 -2.51 -10.22
N ILE A 47 -13.81 -2.54 -8.92
CA ILE A 47 -14.74 -3.02 -7.88
C ILE A 47 -15.58 -1.82 -7.46
N SER A 48 -16.56 -1.47 -8.30
CA SER A 48 -17.58 -0.47 -8.01
C SER A 48 -18.58 -1.03 -7.00
N ASN A 49 -18.81 -0.33 -5.89
CA ASN A 49 -19.76 -0.77 -4.86
C ASN A 49 -21.21 -0.37 -5.21
N LYS A 50 -21.40 0.52 -6.18
CA LYS A 50 -22.73 0.95 -6.60
C LYS A 50 -23.16 0.24 -7.87
N HIS A 51 -24.26 -0.49 -7.77
CA HIS A 51 -24.90 -1.19 -8.89
C HIS A 51 -25.58 -0.23 -9.90
N ASP A 52 -25.59 1.08 -9.62
CA ASP A 52 -26.18 2.11 -10.48
C ASP A 52 -25.23 2.61 -11.57
N GLY A 53 -23.98 2.12 -11.62
CA GLY A 53 -22.98 2.49 -12.62
C GLY A 53 -22.41 3.91 -12.46
N THR A 54 -22.80 4.64 -11.41
CA THR A 54 -22.35 6.04 -11.18
C THR A 54 -20.88 6.15 -10.79
N GLU A 55 -20.23 5.01 -10.50
CA GLU A 55 -18.81 4.95 -10.14
C GLU A 55 -17.95 4.31 -11.24
N ASP A 56 -18.51 3.99 -12.41
CA ASP A 56 -17.77 3.33 -13.50
C ASP A 56 -16.72 4.27 -14.12
N ASP A 57 -16.95 5.59 -14.10
CA ASP A 57 -15.97 6.62 -14.50
C ASP A 57 -14.76 6.71 -13.53
N TRP A 58 -14.84 6.06 -12.36
CA TRP A 58 -13.77 6.05 -11.34
C TRP A 58 -12.80 4.88 -11.52
N ILE A 59 -13.02 4.03 -12.53
CA ILE A 59 -12.06 3.00 -12.95
C ILE A 59 -10.76 3.71 -13.35
N PHE A 60 -9.63 3.15 -12.93
CA PHE A 60 -8.34 3.80 -13.10
C PHE A 60 -8.01 4.05 -14.56
N ASN A 61 -7.85 5.32 -14.91
CA ASN A 61 -7.49 5.77 -16.24
C ASN A 61 -5.97 5.95 -16.34
N TYR A 62 -5.29 5.04 -17.04
CA TYR A 62 -3.85 5.07 -17.26
C TYR A 62 -3.37 6.34 -18.01
N GLU A 63 -4.21 6.95 -18.84
CA GLU A 63 -3.84 8.17 -19.58
C GLU A 63 -3.76 9.39 -18.65
N ARG A 64 -4.63 9.46 -17.63
CA ARG A 64 -4.59 10.54 -16.62
C ARG A 64 -3.38 10.47 -15.69
N LEU A 65 -2.78 9.28 -15.53
CA LEU A 65 -1.59 9.08 -14.70
C LEU A 65 -0.35 9.78 -15.29
N GLY A 66 -0.28 9.94 -16.62
CA GLY A 66 0.80 10.64 -17.30
C GLY A 66 0.74 12.16 -17.16
N GLN A 67 -0.47 12.72 -17.05
CA GLN A 67 -0.72 14.17 -16.99
C GLN A 67 -0.41 14.77 -15.60
N ALA A 68 -0.62 14.02 -14.52
CA ALA A 68 -0.30 14.48 -13.17
C ALA A 68 1.21 14.67 -12.92
N LYS A 69 2.09 14.11 -13.76
CA LYS A 69 3.55 14.32 -13.69
C LYS A 69 4.01 15.60 -14.38
N SER A 70 3.23 16.17 -15.30
CA SER A 70 3.59 17.41 -16.01
C SER A 70 3.13 18.68 -15.30
N GLU A 71 2.27 18.59 -14.28
CA GLU A 71 1.78 19.76 -13.52
C GLU A 71 2.62 20.07 -12.27
N ILE A 72 3.65 19.28 -11.97
CA ILE A 72 4.57 19.47 -10.83
C ILE A 72 5.99 19.86 -11.32
N ALA A 73 6.14 20.25 -12.59
CA ALA A 73 7.39 20.78 -13.15
C ALA A 73 7.35 22.30 -13.29
#